data_AF-A0AAX3X264-F1
#
_entry.id   AF-A0AAX3X264-F1
#
_cell.length_a   1.000
_cell.length_b   1.000
_cell.length_c   1.000
_cell.angle_alpha   90.00
_cell.angle_beta   90.00
_cell.angle_gamma   90.00
#
_symmetry.space_group_name_H-M   'P 1'
#
loop_
_entity.id
_entity.type
_entity.pdbx_description
1 polymer ?
#
loop_
_entity_poly.entity_id
_entity_poly.type
_entity_poly.pdbx_seq_one_letter_code
_entity_poly.pdbx_strand_id
1 'polypeptide(L)'
;MNAFNMNIPEKTFEKLNHQGEFTRLAVSPGIINKHYTPTQFQIIAKVVGDTGAIKYSASYSILLSIPTVGLGEAINELQKAGLYVAKQGPIVAMKACDFCDGDKMEAAPITEQLYDSLEGMTVPARLRLNVNGCASACYNAVYDDIALIYQKDSFDVYLGAVPMGANAQAGTLFAKRIPVNQIESYLHAIILLYKEHARPNEPFYKFYRRTKTADYWDIGLEF
;
A
#
# COMPACT_ATOMS: atom_id res chain seq x y z
N MET A 1 33.74 -15.40 6.05
CA MET A 1 32.68 -14.94 5.12
C MET A 1 32.40 -13.48 5.40
N ASN A 2 32.57 -12.60 4.41
CA ASN A 2 32.24 -11.18 4.55
C ASN A 2 30.78 -10.98 4.11
N ALA A 3 29.89 -10.77 5.07
CA ALA A 3 28.46 -10.58 4.82
C ALA A 3 28.14 -9.34 3.97
N PHE A 4 29.07 -8.40 3.82
CA PHE A 4 28.86 -7.17 3.05
C PHE A 4 29.16 -7.30 1.55
N ASN A 5 29.90 -8.34 1.13
CA ASN A 5 30.32 -8.54 -0.27
C ASN A 5 29.73 -9.80 -0.92
N MET A 6 28.95 -10.60 -0.18
CA MET A 6 28.22 -11.73 -0.76
C MET A 6 26.90 -11.22 -1.35
N ASN A 7 26.57 -11.67 -2.57
CA ASN A 7 25.27 -11.45 -3.19
C ASN A 7 24.89 -9.97 -3.38
N ILE A 8 25.80 -9.11 -3.83
CA ILE A 8 25.39 -7.86 -4.48
C ILE A 8 25.10 -8.21 -5.94
N PRO A 9 23.84 -8.48 -6.34
CA PRO A 9 23.55 -8.76 -7.73
C PRO A 9 23.94 -7.55 -8.57
N GLU A 10 24.57 -7.80 -9.71
CA GLU A 10 24.87 -6.73 -10.68
C GLU A 10 23.58 -6.03 -11.14
N LYS A 11 22.45 -6.75 -11.07
CA LYS A 11 21.10 -6.37 -11.46
C LYS A 11 20.31 -5.91 -10.23
N THR A 12 20.54 -4.67 -9.82
CA THR A 12 19.77 -4.05 -8.72
C THR A 12 18.64 -3.20 -9.27
N PHE A 13 17.60 -2.98 -8.45
CA PHE A 13 16.49 -2.08 -8.77
C PHE A 13 16.94 -0.69 -9.18
N GLU A 14 18.01 -0.16 -8.55
CA GLU A 14 18.54 1.15 -8.90
C GLU A 14 19.13 1.14 -10.31
N LYS A 15 19.96 0.14 -10.61
CA LYS A 15 20.66 0.03 -11.90
C LYS A 15 19.72 -0.26 -13.07
N LEU A 16 18.72 -1.13 -12.90
CA LEU A 16 17.82 -1.56 -13.99
C LEU A 16 16.83 -0.47 -14.44
N ASN A 17 16.64 0.57 -13.62
CA ASN A 17 15.57 1.55 -13.86
C ASN A 17 15.99 2.79 -14.65
N HIS A 18 17.26 2.91 -15.04
CA HIS A 18 17.76 4.14 -15.66
C HIS A 18 17.32 4.34 -17.12
N GLN A 19 16.95 3.29 -17.85
CA GLN A 19 16.75 3.35 -19.31
C GLN A 19 15.34 3.00 -19.79
N GLY A 20 14.37 2.80 -18.88
CA GLY A 20 12.98 2.48 -19.23
C GLY A 20 12.76 1.09 -19.82
N GLU A 21 13.79 0.25 -19.86
CA GLU A 21 13.74 -1.14 -20.34
C GLU A 21 13.07 -2.10 -19.33
N PHE A 22 12.93 -1.66 -18.08
CA PHE A 22 12.33 -2.43 -16.99
C PHE A 22 11.20 -1.67 -16.30
N THR A 23 10.14 -2.41 -15.97
CA THR A 23 9.00 -1.93 -15.20
C THR A 23 9.07 -2.50 -13.79
N ARG A 24 8.78 -1.66 -12.78
CA ARG A 24 8.68 -2.08 -11.38
C ARG A 24 7.25 -2.48 -11.03
N LEU A 25 7.11 -3.68 -10.50
CA LEU A 25 5.87 -4.18 -9.91
C LEU A 25 6.09 -4.51 -8.43
N ALA A 26 5.01 -4.42 -7.66
CA ALA A 26 4.92 -5.09 -6.36
C ALA A 26 3.98 -6.28 -6.52
N VAL A 27 4.37 -7.42 -5.97
CA VAL A 27 3.53 -8.62 -5.93
C VAL A 27 3.32 -9.07 -4.49
N SER A 28 2.11 -9.54 -4.19
CA SER A 28 1.74 -10.13 -2.90
C SER A 28 0.86 -11.38 -3.12
N PRO A 29 0.86 -12.35 -2.19
CA PRO A 29 0.04 -13.55 -2.31
C PRO A 29 -1.41 -13.31 -1.84
N GLY A 30 -1.69 -12.10 -1.35
CA GLY A 30 -2.95 -11.65 -0.81
C GLY A 30 -2.79 -10.26 -0.19
N ILE A 31 -3.91 -9.68 0.23
CA ILE A 31 -3.96 -8.39 0.95
C ILE A 31 -3.86 -8.59 2.48
N ILE A 32 -4.32 -9.74 2.96
CA ILE A 32 -4.25 -10.19 4.36
C ILE A 32 -3.21 -11.30 4.52
N ASN A 33 -3.20 -12.28 3.62
CA ASN A 33 -2.24 -13.39 3.67
C ASN A 33 -0.88 -13.02 3.06
N LYS A 34 0.22 -13.46 3.69
CA LYS A 34 1.60 -13.28 3.21
C LYS A 34 2.36 -14.56 2.93
N HIS A 35 1.69 -15.69 2.96
CA HIS A 35 2.27 -16.97 2.64
C HIS A 35 2.32 -17.14 1.12
N TYR A 36 3.53 -17.17 0.56
CA TYR A 36 3.75 -17.53 -0.84
C TYR A 36 3.86 -19.04 -0.97
N THR A 37 3.24 -19.61 -2.00
CA THR A 37 3.43 -21.02 -2.34
C THR A 37 4.74 -21.21 -3.13
N PRO A 38 5.33 -22.42 -3.12
CA PRO A 38 6.47 -22.73 -3.98
C PRO A 38 6.19 -22.46 -5.47
N THR A 39 4.97 -22.77 -5.94
CA THR A 39 4.53 -22.49 -7.31
C THR A 39 4.52 -20.99 -7.62
N GLN A 40 4.04 -20.14 -6.70
CA GLN A 40 4.09 -18.69 -6.87
C GLN A 40 5.53 -18.18 -7.01
N PHE A 41 6.47 -18.70 -6.20
CA PHE A 41 7.87 -18.34 -6.33
C PHE A 41 8.49 -18.78 -7.66
N GLN A 42 8.13 -19.96 -8.16
CA GLN A 42 8.58 -20.43 -9.48
C GLN A 42 8.08 -19.52 -10.60
N ILE A 43 6.81 -19.08 -10.54
CA ILE A 43 6.25 -18.12 -11.51
C ILE A 43 6.94 -16.76 -11.39
N ILE A 44 7.16 -16.24 -10.18
CA ILE A 44 7.92 -15.00 -9.96
C ILE A 44 9.31 -15.10 -10.60
N ALA A 45 10.04 -16.18 -10.34
CA ALA A 45 11.37 -16.40 -10.92
C ALA A 45 11.34 -16.47 -12.45
N LYS A 46 10.37 -17.20 -13.02
CA LYS A 46 10.18 -17.31 -14.47
C LYS A 46 9.90 -15.95 -15.11
N VAL A 47 8.96 -15.18 -14.55
CA VAL A 47 8.52 -13.89 -15.09
C VAL A 47 9.62 -12.83 -15.02
N VAL A 48 10.42 -12.84 -13.95
CA VAL A 48 11.55 -11.92 -13.78
C VAL A 48 12.71 -12.29 -14.72
N GLY A 49 12.90 -13.59 -14.96
CA GLY A 49 13.98 -14.12 -15.78
C GLY A 49 15.37 -13.77 -15.24
N ASP A 50 16.40 -14.07 -16.04
CA ASP A 50 17.79 -13.85 -15.61
C ASP A 50 18.19 -12.37 -15.63
N THR A 51 17.47 -11.51 -16.36
CA THR A 51 17.80 -10.10 -16.58
C THR A 51 17.14 -9.14 -15.60
N GLY A 52 16.05 -9.56 -14.96
CA GLY A 52 15.34 -8.75 -13.98
C GLY A 52 15.95 -8.80 -12.57
N ALA A 53 15.17 -8.33 -11.60
CA ALA A 53 15.55 -8.37 -10.20
C ALA A 53 14.34 -8.65 -9.28
N ILE A 54 14.59 -9.43 -8.23
CA ILE A 54 13.64 -9.69 -7.13
C ILE A 54 14.18 -9.02 -5.87
N LYS A 55 13.34 -8.26 -5.16
CA LYS A 55 13.71 -7.62 -3.90
C LYS A 55 12.65 -7.86 -2.84
N TYR A 56 13.05 -8.48 -1.73
CA TYR A 56 12.26 -8.48 -0.50
C TYR A 56 12.13 -7.05 0.05
N SER A 57 10.94 -6.67 0.51
CA SER A 57 10.63 -5.30 0.89
C SER A 57 9.96 -5.22 2.25
N ALA A 58 10.25 -4.14 2.99
CA ALA A 58 9.48 -3.73 4.16
C ALA A 58 8.05 -3.24 3.80
N SER A 59 7.69 -3.24 2.52
CA SER A 59 6.36 -2.83 2.03
C SER A 59 5.37 -3.98 1.83
N TYR A 60 5.58 -5.12 2.50
CA TYR A 60 4.60 -6.20 2.59
C TYR A 60 4.27 -6.83 1.23
N SER A 61 5.25 -6.74 0.33
CA SER A 61 5.22 -7.26 -1.04
C SER A 61 6.64 -7.64 -1.45
N ILE A 62 6.76 -8.52 -2.43
CA ILE A 62 8.01 -8.71 -3.17
C ILE A 62 8.00 -7.70 -4.31
N LEU A 63 9.09 -6.94 -4.44
CA LEU A 63 9.26 -6.04 -5.56
C LEU A 63 9.91 -6.81 -6.70
N LEU A 64 9.41 -6.58 -7.92
CA LEU A 64 9.94 -7.15 -9.15
C LEU A 64 10.40 -6.00 -10.07
N SER A 65 11.56 -6.17 -10.71
CA SER A 65 11.94 -5.41 -11.90
C SER A 65 11.92 -6.38 -13.07
N ILE A 66 10.97 -6.19 -13.98
CA ILE A 66 10.74 -7.09 -15.13
C ILE A 66 10.92 -6.32 -16.43
N PRO A 67 11.40 -6.96 -17.52
CA PRO A 67 11.47 -6.32 -18.82
C PRO A 67 10.13 -5.71 -19.20
N THR A 68 10.15 -4.48 -19.71
CA THR A 68 8.94 -3.77 -20.13
C THR A 68 8.33 -4.43 -21.38
N VAL A 69 9.17 -5.03 -22.23
CA VAL A 69 8.72 -5.90 -23.31
C VAL A 69 8.06 -7.15 -22.71
N GLY A 70 6.82 -7.44 -23.11
CA GLY A 70 6.06 -8.58 -22.59
C GLY A 70 5.37 -8.34 -21.23
N LEU A 71 5.36 -7.10 -20.72
CA LEU A 71 4.76 -6.75 -19.41
C LEU A 71 3.33 -7.28 -19.22
N GLY A 72 2.48 -7.21 -20.26
CA GLY A 72 1.10 -7.68 -20.16
C GLY A 72 0.99 -9.19 -19.93
N GLU A 73 1.84 -9.98 -20.59
CA GLU A 73 1.90 -11.43 -20.40
C GLU A 73 2.44 -11.78 -19.01
N ALA A 74 3.51 -11.11 -18.59
CA ALA A 74 4.07 -11.25 -17.24
C ALA A 74 3.03 -10.99 -16.14
N ILE A 75 2.27 -9.89 -16.23
CA ILE A 75 1.21 -9.57 -15.27
C ILE A 75 0.14 -10.67 -15.26
N ASN A 76 -0.31 -11.12 -16.43
CA ASN A 76 -1.31 -12.17 -16.56
C ASN A 76 -0.84 -13.51 -15.95
N GLU A 77 0.44 -13.89 -16.14
CA GLU A 77 1.00 -15.09 -15.52
C GLU A 77 1.03 -14.98 -13.99
N LEU A 78 1.45 -13.84 -13.45
CA LEU A 78 1.46 -13.59 -12.00
C LEU A 78 0.04 -13.68 -11.43
N GLN A 79 -0.93 -13.03 -12.07
CA GLN A 79 -2.34 -13.05 -11.64
C GLN A 79 -2.95 -14.46 -11.71
N LYS A 80 -2.66 -15.23 -12.77
CA LYS A 80 -3.08 -16.64 -12.88
C LYS A 80 -2.49 -17.53 -11.78
N ALA A 81 -1.33 -17.17 -11.25
CA ALA A 81 -0.74 -17.83 -10.08
C ALA A 81 -1.35 -17.37 -8.75
N GLY A 82 -2.40 -16.55 -8.77
CA GLY A 82 -3.05 -15.99 -7.59
C GLY A 82 -2.25 -14.89 -6.91
N LEU A 83 -1.31 -14.24 -7.60
CA LEU A 83 -0.58 -13.10 -7.07
C LEU A 83 -1.33 -11.81 -7.39
N TYR A 84 -1.49 -10.98 -6.38
CA TYR A 84 -1.90 -9.60 -6.52
C TYR A 84 -0.74 -8.80 -7.10
N VAL A 85 -1.02 -7.98 -8.11
CA VAL A 85 -0.02 -7.19 -8.82
C VAL A 85 -0.37 -5.72 -8.71
N ALA A 86 0.44 -4.97 -7.97
CA ALA A 86 0.31 -3.53 -7.84
C ALA A 86 1.40 -2.82 -8.65
N LYS A 87 1.00 -1.75 -9.35
CA LYS A 87 1.95 -0.82 -9.97
C LYS A 87 2.73 -0.10 -8.88
N GLN A 88 3.97 0.26 -9.16
CA GLN A 88 4.72 1.15 -8.27
C GLN A 88 4.59 2.59 -8.76
N GLY A 89 4.58 3.56 -7.84
CA GLY A 89 4.52 4.97 -8.20
C GLY A 89 3.67 5.80 -7.25
N PRO A 90 3.22 7.00 -7.69
CA PRO A 90 2.38 7.88 -6.93
C PRO A 90 0.91 7.40 -6.99
N ILE A 91 0.66 6.27 -6.34
CA ILE A 91 -0.64 5.63 -6.22
C ILE A 91 -1.04 5.50 -4.74
N VAL A 92 -2.31 5.24 -4.49
CA VAL A 92 -2.77 4.64 -3.24
C VAL A 92 -2.23 3.22 -3.18
N ALA A 93 -1.51 2.91 -2.10
CA ALA A 93 -0.96 1.60 -1.80
C ALA A 93 -1.55 1.12 -0.47
N MET A 94 -2.59 0.32 -0.57
CA MET A 94 -3.38 -0.23 0.51
C MET A 94 -2.77 -1.52 1.05
N LYS A 95 -2.84 -1.70 2.36
CA LYS A 95 -2.48 -2.93 3.07
C LYS A 95 -3.49 -3.24 4.16
N ALA A 96 -3.58 -4.51 4.54
CA ALA A 96 -4.32 -4.95 5.71
C ALA A 96 -3.38 -5.62 6.73
N CYS A 97 -3.85 -5.68 7.97
CA CYS A 97 -3.15 -6.41 9.03
C CYS A 97 -3.16 -7.92 8.80
N ASP A 98 -2.07 -8.60 9.18
CA ASP A 98 -1.89 -10.04 8.98
C ASP A 98 -1.37 -10.79 10.21
N PHE A 99 -1.28 -10.15 11.37
CA PHE A 99 -0.64 -10.78 12.55
C PHE A 99 -1.29 -12.10 12.99
N CYS A 100 -2.57 -12.28 12.66
CA CYS A 100 -3.34 -13.50 12.92
C CYS A 100 -3.70 -14.26 11.64
N ASP A 101 -2.97 -14.01 10.54
CA ASP A 101 -3.23 -14.56 9.20
C ASP A 101 -4.64 -14.29 8.66
N GLY A 102 -5.37 -13.35 9.29
CA GLY A 102 -6.76 -13.02 8.97
C GLY A 102 -7.80 -13.73 9.84
N ASP A 103 -7.42 -14.75 10.62
CA ASP A 103 -8.35 -15.61 11.39
C ASP A 103 -9.22 -14.84 12.38
N LYS A 104 -8.71 -13.72 12.91
CA LYS A 104 -9.41 -12.86 13.89
C LYS A 104 -9.80 -11.51 13.31
N MET A 105 -9.75 -11.36 12.00
CA MET A 105 -10.06 -10.10 11.35
C MET A 105 -11.57 -9.94 11.22
N GLU A 106 -12.15 -9.08 12.04
CA GLU A 106 -13.59 -8.82 12.07
C GLU A 106 -14.04 -8.05 10.80
N ALA A 107 -13.18 -7.18 10.27
CA ALA A 107 -13.47 -6.32 9.14
C ALA A 107 -13.03 -6.88 7.77
N ALA A 108 -12.84 -8.20 7.62
CA ALA A 108 -12.30 -8.77 6.40
C ALA A 108 -13.11 -8.42 5.13
N PRO A 109 -14.45 -8.55 5.09
CA PRO A 109 -15.24 -8.25 3.88
C PRO A 109 -15.14 -6.79 3.44
N ILE A 110 -15.29 -5.84 4.38
CA ILE A 110 -15.17 -4.41 4.05
C ILE A 110 -13.72 -4.05 3.67
N THR A 111 -12.71 -4.73 4.21
CA THR A 111 -11.32 -4.45 3.84
C THR A 111 -11.02 -4.87 2.40
N GLU A 112 -11.58 -6.00 1.95
CA GLU A 112 -11.48 -6.44 0.55
C GLU A 112 -12.20 -5.45 -0.39
N GLN A 113 -13.42 -5.04 -0.05
CA GLN A 113 -14.16 -4.01 -0.80
C GLN A 113 -13.37 -2.69 -0.93
N LEU A 114 -12.79 -2.22 0.17
CA LEU A 114 -11.96 -1.02 0.16
C LEU A 114 -10.70 -1.19 -0.70
N TYR A 115 -10.09 -2.38 -0.69
CA TYR A 115 -8.93 -2.67 -1.52
C TYR A 115 -9.28 -2.57 -3.00
N ASP A 116 -10.36 -3.21 -3.45
CA ASP A 116 -10.80 -3.18 -4.84
C ASP A 116 -11.16 -1.77 -5.32
N SER A 117 -11.69 -0.94 -4.43
CA SER A 117 -12.11 0.43 -4.73
C SER A 117 -10.95 1.44 -4.76
N LEU A 118 -9.96 1.27 -3.86
CA LEU A 118 -8.95 2.31 -3.59
C LEU A 118 -7.55 1.99 -4.11
N GLU A 119 -7.15 0.72 -4.17
CA GLU A 119 -5.79 0.32 -4.57
C GLU A 119 -5.45 0.83 -5.97
N GLY A 120 -4.26 1.42 -6.14
CA GLY A 120 -3.79 1.84 -7.46
C GLY A 120 -4.34 3.17 -7.97
N MET A 121 -5.28 3.82 -7.26
CA MET A 121 -5.74 5.17 -7.59
C MET A 121 -4.54 6.12 -7.69
N THR A 122 -4.44 6.88 -8.80
CA THR A 122 -3.36 7.85 -8.98
C THR A 122 -3.54 9.06 -8.08
N VAL A 123 -2.48 9.44 -7.39
CA VAL A 123 -2.41 10.53 -6.42
C VAL A 123 -1.13 11.37 -6.63
N PRO A 124 -0.98 12.56 -6.02
CA PRO A 124 0.18 13.42 -6.22
C PRO A 124 1.53 12.80 -5.80
N ALA A 125 1.54 12.03 -4.72
CA ALA A 125 2.66 11.24 -4.26
C ALA A 125 2.13 9.98 -3.54
N ARG A 126 2.95 8.92 -3.49
CA ARG A 126 2.55 7.61 -2.95
C ARG A 126 1.87 7.76 -1.59
N LEU A 127 0.64 7.28 -1.50
CA LEU A 127 -0.21 7.34 -0.31
C LEU A 127 -0.34 5.95 0.28
N ARG A 128 0.15 5.72 1.49
CA ARG A 128 -0.02 4.44 2.18
C ARG A 128 -1.32 4.46 2.96
N LEU A 129 -2.23 3.56 2.62
CA LEU A 129 -3.48 3.35 3.35
C LEU A 129 -3.39 2.00 4.05
N ASN A 130 -3.71 1.95 5.33
CA ASN A 130 -3.53 0.73 6.11
C ASN A 130 -4.75 0.44 6.99
N VAL A 131 -5.19 -0.81 6.98
CA VAL A 131 -6.37 -1.28 7.70
C VAL A 131 -6.00 -2.28 8.78
N ASN A 132 -6.24 -1.89 10.03
CA ASN A 132 -6.34 -2.82 11.14
C ASN A 132 -7.79 -3.28 11.28
N GLY A 133 -8.08 -4.53 10.88
CA GLY A 133 -9.43 -5.07 10.86
C GLY A 133 -9.98 -5.55 12.20
N CYS A 134 -9.34 -5.23 13.33
CA CYS A 134 -9.87 -5.43 14.67
C CYS A 134 -9.27 -4.43 15.66
N ALA A 135 -9.90 -4.31 16.84
CA ALA A 135 -9.55 -3.29 17.85
C ALA A 135 -8.15 -3.48 18.47
N SER A 136 -7.52 -4.65 18.31
CA SER A 136 -6.18 -4.92 18.83
C SER A 136 -5.09 -4.08 18.16
N ALA A 137 -5.34 -3.54 16.96
CA ALA A 137 -4.44 -2.65 16.23
C ALA A 137 -2.97 -3.11 16.14
N CYS A 138 -2.72 -4.43 16.11
CA CYS A 138 -1.40 -5.05 16.25
C CYS A 138 -0.42 -4.79 15.10
N TYR A 139 -0.88 -4.14 14.04
CA TYR A 139 -0.13 -3.94 12.80
C TYR A 139 0.44 -2.52 12.68
N ASN A 140 0.20 -1.67 13.69
CA ASN A 140 0.70 -0.30 13.75
C ASN A 140 0.28 0.56 12.54
N ALA A 141 -0.95 0.38 12.04
CA ALA A 141 -1.46 1.11 10.88
C ALA A 141 -1.32 2.64 11.00
N VAL A 142 -1.35 3.17 12.22
CA VAL A 142 -1.19 4.61 12.52
C VAL A 142 0.13 5.23 12.04
N TYR A 143 1.11 4.43 11.59
CA TYR A 143 2.34 4.94 10.98
C TYR A 143 2.27 5.09 9.46
N ASP A 144 1.16 4.71 8.82
CA ASP A 144 0.91 4.99 7.40
C ASP A 144 0.10 6.28 7.21
N ASP A 145 0.14 6.83 5.99
CA ASP A 145 -0.41 8.16 5.67
C ASP A 145 -1.91 8.29 6.05
N ILE A 146 -2.68 7.22 5.80
CA ILE A 146 -4.06 7.03 6.26
C ILE A 146 -4.15 5.69 6.98
N ALA A 147 -4.66 5.69 8.21
CA ALA A 147 -4.88 4.47 8.98
C ALA A 147 -6.34 4.30 9.37
N LEU A 148 -6.83 3.07 9.24
CA LEU A 148 -8.14 2.64 9.71
C LEU A 148 -7.97 1.65 10.85
N ILE A 149 -8.63 1.87 11.97
CA ILE A 149 -8.74 0.89 13.06
C ILE A 149 -10.20 0.52 13.22
N TYR A 150 -10.52 -0.75 12.94
CA TYR A 150 -11.86 -1.28 13.10
C TYR A 150 -12.23 -1.42 14.56
N GLN A 151 -13.43 -0.97 14.90
CA GLN A 151 -14.04 -1.19 16.18
C GLN A 151 -15.55 -1.42 16.03
N LYS A 152 -15.98 -2.66 16.27
CA LYS A 152 -17.37 -3.13 16.22
C LYS A 152 -18.02 -3.03 14.85
N ASP A 153 -18.53 -1.86 14.47
CA ASP A 153 -19.26 -1.60 13.20
C ASP A 153 -18.80 -0.27 12.58
N SER A 154 -17.60 0.17 12.94
CA SER A 154 -17.07 1.47 12.59
C SER A 154 -15.55 1.47 12.50
N PHE A 155 -14.99 2.51 11.88
CA PHE A 155 -13.56 2.76 11.83
C PHE A 155 -13.20 4.08 12.49
N ASP A 156 -12.15 4.06 13.30
CA ASP A 156 -11.40 5.27 13.64
C ASP A 156 -10.38 5.53 12.53
N VAL A 157 -10.35 6.77 12.03
CA VAL A 157 -9.50 7.22 10.92
C VAL A 157 -8.40 8.11 11.47
N TYR A 158 -7.15 7.79 11.14
CA TYR A 158 -5.96 8.57 11.54
C TYR A 158 -5.26 9.09 10.30
N LEU A 159 -4.80 10.34 10.35
CA LEU A 159 -4.13 11.02 9.25
C LEU A 159 -2.82 11.66 9.69
N GLY A 160 -1.94 11.92 8.73
CA GLY A 160 -0.80 12.81 8.92
C GLY A 160 0.44 12.17 9.53
N ALA A 161 0.53 10.83 9.51
CA ALA A 161 1.73 10.12 9.93
C ALA A 161 2.94 10.54 9.08
N VAL A 162 4.13 10.51 9.67
CA VAL A 162 5.41 10.56 8.95
C VAL A 162 5.95 9.13 8.93
N PRO A 163 5.80 8.38 7.82
CA PRO A 163 5.97 6.92 7.86
C PRO A 163 7.40 6.43 8.09
N MET A 164 8.41 7.25 7.82
CA MET A 164 9.82 6.86 7.90
C MET A 164 10.75 8.06 8.09
N GLY A 165 12.00 7.76 8.49
CA GLY A 165 13.07 8.74 8.69
C GLY A 165 13.24 9.13 10.16
N ALA A 166 14.20 10.03 10.43
CA ALA A 166 14.54 10.43 11.81
C ALA A 166 13.38 11.11 12.57
N ASN A 167 12.42 11.69 11.83
CA ASN A 167 11.23 12.34 12.38
C ASN A 167 9.96 11.49 12.19
N ALA A 168 10.09 10.17 12.10
CA ALA A 168 8.95 9.28 11.97
C ALA A 168 7.99 9.47 13.14
N GLN A 169 6.70 9.58 12.83
CA GLN A 169 5.67 9.92 13.81
C GLN A 169 4.36 9.28 13.40
N ALA A 170 3.61 8.76 14.37
CA ALA A 170 2.26 8.27 14.15
C ALA A 170 1.31 9.41 13.73
N GLY A 171 0.30 9.06 12.93
CA GLY A 171 -0.82 9.93 12.60
C GLY A 171 -1.68 10.24 13.82
N THR A 172 -2.47 11.29 13.69
CA THR A 172 -3.42 11.72 14.73
C THR A 172 -4.83 11.27 14.38
N LEU A 173 -5.62 10.94 15.40
CA LEU A 173 -7.04 10.65 15.22
C LEU A 173 -7.71 11.84 14.52
N PHE A 174 -8.24 11.61 13.34
CA PHE A 174 -8.91 12.59 12.50
C PHE A 174 -10.42 12.49 12.65
N ALA A 175 -10.95 11.26 12.54
CA ALA A 175 -12.37 10.99 12.65
C ALA A 175 -12.59 9.72 13.45
N LYS A 176 -13.67 9.70 14.25
CA LYS A 176 -13.94 8.63 15.20
C LYS A 176 -15.25 7.93 14.84
N ARG A 177 -15.28 6.60 14.90
CA ARG A 177 -16.45 5.75 14.70
C ARG A 177 -17.21 6.04 13.40
N ILE A 178 -16.47 6.17 12.30
CA ILE A 178 -17.08 6.27 10.96
C ILE A 178 -17.77 4.94 10.64
N PRO A 179 -19.09 4.94 10.39
CA PRO A 179 -19.82 3.71 10.09
C PRO A 179 -19.21 2.94 8.90
N VAL A 180 -19.23 1.61 8.97
CA VAL A 180 -18.70 0.73 7.91
C VAL A 180 -19.32 1.02 6.54
N ASN A 181 -20.60 1.41 6.48
CA ASN A 181 -21.27 1.74 5.22
C ASN A 181 -20.90 3.13 4.65
N GLN A 182 -20.23 3.98 5.43
CA GLN A 182 -19.80 5.32 5.03
C GLN A 182 -18.30 5.42 4.78
N ILE A 183 -17.50 4.46 5.29
CA ILE A 183 -16.04 4.55 5.27
C ILE A 183 -15.44 4.66 3.86
N GLU A 184 -16.00 3.95 2.88
CA GLU A 184 -15.51 4.02 1.50
C GLU A 184 -15.66 5.42 0.92
N SER A 185 -16.87 6.01 1.03
CA SER A 185 -17.13 7.38 0.55
C SER A 185 -16.28 8.41 1.30
N TYR A 186 -16.08 8.20 2.60
CA TYR A 186 -15.23 9.05 3.44
C TYR A 186 -13.77 9.04 2.98
N LEU A 187 -13.22 7.87 2.63
CA LEU A 187 -11.86 7.73 2.12
C LEU A 187 -11.70 8.33 0.72
N HIS A 188 -12.69 8.14 -0.15
CA HIS A 188 -12.71 8.80 -1.47
C HIS A 188 -12.67 10.32 -1.33
N ALA A 189 -13.44 10.91 -0.40
CA ALA A 189 -13.41 12.34 -0.15
C ALA A 189 -12.02 12.82 0.30
N ILE A 190 -11.38 12.12 1.25
CA ILE A 190 -10.01 12.45 1.71
C ILE A 190 -9.00 12.38 0.54
N ILE A 191 -9.08 11.32 -0.27
CA ILE A 191 -8.18 11.12 -1.42
C ILE A 191 -8.43 12.19 -2.49
N LEU A 192 -9.69 12.58 -2.72
CA LEU A 192 -10.04 13.64 -3.66
C LEU A 192 -9.48 14.99 -3.23
N LEU A 193 -9.65 15.37 -1.95
CA LEU A 193 -9.05 16.59 -1.39
C LEU A 193 -7.53 16.62 -1.59
N TYR A 194 -6.87 15.48 -1.37
CA TYR A 194 -5.44 15.36 -1.62
C TYR A 194 -5.08 15.56 -3.09
N LYS A 195 -5.84 14.95 -4.01
CA LYS A 195 -5.62 15.10 -5.45
C LYS A 195 -5.83 16.53 -5.94
N GLU A 196 -6.82 17.24 -5.40
CA GLU A 196 -7.20 18.59 -5.84
C GLU A 196 -6.31 19.69 -5.25
N HIS A 197 -5.89 19.55 -3.98
CA HIS A 197 -5.27 20.65 -3.24
C HIS A 197 -3.78 20.44 -2.89
N ALA A 198 -3.22 19.26 -3.17
CA ALA A 198 -1.79 19.05 -2.99
C ALA A 198 -0.98 19.77 -4.07
N ARG A 199 0.21 20.20 -3.70
CA ARG A 199 1.22 20.65 -4.66
C ARG A 199 1.79 19.44 -5.42
N PRO A 200 2.36 19.65 -6.61
CA PRO A 200 3.00 18.55 -7.35
C PRO A 200 4.02 17.80 -6.49
N ASN A 201 3.90 16.46 -6.45
CA ASN A 201 4.74 15.57 -5.66
C ASN A 201 4.77 15.85 -4.14
N GLU A 202 3.78 16.56 -3.58
CA GLU A 202 3.69 16.81 -2.15
C GLU A 202 3.24 15.55 -1.41
N PRO A 203 4.03 14.98 -0.47
CA PRO A 203 3.60 13.85 0.35
C PRO A 203 2.40 14.20 1.23
N PHE A 204 1.53 13.22 1.47
CA PHE A 204 0.27 13.40 2.20
C PHE A 204 0.45 14.08 3.56
N TYR A 205 1.44 13.69 4.37
CA TYR A 205 1.67 14.33 5.67
C TYR A 205 2.00 15.83 5.58
N LYS A 206 2.71 16.26 4.52
CA LYS A 206 3.01 17.69 4.29
C LYS A 206 1.74 18.43 3.88
N PHE A 207 0.98 17.83 2.96
CA PHE A 207 -0.32 18.35 2.53
C PHE A 207 -1.27 18.51 3.71
N TYR A 208 -1.50 17.45 4.49
CA TYR A 208 -2.35 17.46 5.67
C TYR A 208 -1.90 18.52 6.67
N ARG A 209 -0.61 18.53 7.05
CA ARG A 209 -0.11 19.54 8.02
C ARG A 209 -0.30 20.97 7.55
N ARG A 210 -0.12 21.25 6.25
CA ARG A 210 -0.30 22.57 5.65
C ARG A 210 -1.76 23.02 5.65
N THR A 211 -2.69 22.07 5.53
CA THR A 211 -4.08 22.35 5.19
C THR A 211 -5.09 21.96 6.24
N LYS A 212 -4.71 21.27 7.32
CA LYS A 212 -5.61 20.72 8.35
C LYS A 212 -6.54 21.74 9.05
N THR A 213 -6.37 23.03 8.80
CA THR A 213 -7.24 24.11 9.31
C THR A 213 -8.13 24.72 8.22
N ALA A 214 -8.11 24.15 7.02
CA ALA A 214 -8.94 24.60 5.90
C ALA A 214 -10.33 23.97 6.00
N ASP A 215 -11.35 24.75 5.67
CA ASP A 215 -12.76 24.39 5.83
C ASP A 215 -13.17 23.12 5.05
N TYR A 216 -12.48 22.81 3.95
CA TYR A 216 -12.77 21.60 3.16
C TYR A 216 -12.43 20.29 3.88
N TRP A 217 -11.74 20.33 5.03
CA TRP A 217 -11.55 19.15 5.88
C TRP A 217 -12.77 18.81 6.75
N ASP A 218 -13.79 19.67 6.76
CA ASP A 218 -15.10 19.34 7.31
C ASP A 218 -15.84 18.41 6.33
N ILE A 219 -15.31 17.19 6.21
CA ILE A 219 -15.90 16.11 5.43
C ILE A 219 -17.14 15.67 6.20
N GLY A 220 -18.24 16.37 5.97
CA GLY A 220 -19.53 16.08 6.57
C GLY A 220 -19.91 14.63 6.26
N LEU A 221 -20.20 13.88 7.31
CA LEU A 221 -21.05 12.71 7.17
C LEU A 221 -22.48 13.25 7.25
N GLU A 222 -23.24 13.13 6.17
CA GLU A 222 -24.70 13.24 6.29
C GLU A 222 -25.13 12.09 7.22
N PHE A 223 -25.46 12.43 8.46
CA PHE A 223 -25.99 11.50 9.47
C PHE A 223 -27.51 11.42 9.38
#